data_AF-A0AA88HS18-F1
#
_entry.id   AF-A0AA88HS18-F1
#
_cell.length_a   1.000
_cell.length_b   1.000
_cell.length_c   1.000
_cell.angle_alpha   90.00
_cell.angle_beta   90.00
_cell.angle_gamma   90.00
#
_symmetry.space_group_name_H-M   'P 1'
#
loop_
_entity.id
_entity.type
_entity.pdbx_description
1 polymer ?
#
loop_
_entity_poly.entity_id
_entity_poly.type
_entity_poly.pdbx_seq_one_letter_code
_entity_poly.pdbx_strand_id
1 'polypeptide(L)'
;MTAREVDEKTLNLFWELKAEDKKKQKACINKLSGIIRGLLQNKKEKEVPDKAKYCINRLFKGLAAGSDSSRHGFYECLKTVVNSKHLLPVKYFQDAAKDQLHTTGVMTKNEVTDFKRGQILANRLIAESEKTGEEAVGSLVAEIAVVGSKKHTLASEAAKAVLAVFDKISASTFENEVWPSLQPLVCVPMEKQSATRFEIMFKCQERFPTLISLKVLRYTVGCSQLLGPETYPFLIKFLLNCDSPTFADSLYSRLEATDKLPEFIVAIKESLGNPGKADDEGLRSFILSVIRKGHPSILSEILCSSSLLELLTKKTKTNEKHLEKITSVVRGKIADSGEDIQWAVSKSLIKAAKEMRIGAQENPITIIEPLYPTRDIVNLEYSEKSELEPVSIAIPEVLAEVVKVNKTQASSNLPSIGSALFESLQTPDHSRCITCDIPTEEDRPSNTVLVKDDITVCVLQ
;
A
#
# COMPACT_ATOMS: atom_id res chain seq x y z
N MET A 1 11.52 48.82 -8.46
CA MET A 1 10.32 49.09 -9.28
C MET A 1 9.08 48.91 -8.43
N THR A 2 8.15 49.88 -8.48
CA THR A 2 6.86 49.79 -7.80
C THR A 2 5.86 49.05 -8.68
N ALA A 3 4.79 48.50 -8.10
CA ALA A 3 3.72 47.76 -8.80
C ALA A 3 2.97 48.54 -9.91
N ARG A 4 3.40 49.75 -10.26
CA ARG A 4 2.68 50.70 -11.13
C ARG A 4 2.61 50.32 -12.61
N GLU A 5 3.39 49.34 -13.08
CA GLU A 5 3.39 48.97 -14.51
C GLU A 5 2.60 47.69 -14.85
N VAL A 6 2.22 46.89 -13.85
CA VAL A 6 1.41 45.68 -14.04
C VAL A 6 -0.05 46.07 -13.85
N ASP A 7 -0.88 45.76 -14.85
CA ASP A 7 -2.29 46.12 -14.80
C ASP A 7 -3.02 45.36 -13.69
N GLU A 8 -4.08 45.96 -13.15
CA GLU A 8 -4.88 45.42 -12.05
C GLU A 8 -5.43 44.02 -12.36
N LYS A 9 -5.79 43.75 -13.64
CA LYS A 9 -6.31 42.44 -14.04
C LYS A 9 -5.24 41.36 -13.88
N THR A 10 -3.99 41.66 -14.24
CA THR A 10 -2.87 40.74 -14.02
C THR A 10 -2.58 40.55 -12.53
N LEU A 11 -2.68 41.60 -11.70
CA LEU A 11 -2.52 41.47 -10.24
C LEU A 11 -3.60 40.59 -9.60
N ASN A 12 -4.85 40.68 -10.08
CA ASN A 12 -5.96 39.86 -9.62
C ASN A 12 -5.75 38.36 -9.90
N LEU A 13 -5.07 38.01 -10.99
CA LEU A 13 -4.72 36.61 -11.27
C LEU A 13 -3.85 35.99 -10.17
N PHE A 14 -2.90 36.75 -9.60
CA PHE A 14 -2.08 36.23 -8.50
C PHE A 14 -2.89 35.92 -7.23
N TRP A 15 -4.00 36.63 -7.01
CA TRP A 15 -4.93 36.31 -5.91
C TRP A 15 -5.74 35.06 -6.24
N GLU A 16 -6.20 34.92 -7.49
CA GLU A 16 -6.94 33.74 -7.96
C GLU A 16 -6.09 32.47 -8.01
N LEU A 17 -4.75 32.57 -8.08
CA LEU A 17 -3.87 31.40 -7.90
C LEU A 17 -4.04 30.74 -6.53
N LYS A 18 -4.56 31.46 -5.54
CA LYS A 18 -4.83 30.93 -4.19
C LYS A 18 -6.22 30.32 -4.05
N ALA A 19 -7.03 30.31 -5.11
CA ALA A 19 -8.39 29.79 -5.06
C ALA A 19 -8.40 28.28 -4.76
N GLU A 20 -9.28 27.85 -3.86
CA GLU A 20 -9.48 26.44 -3.52
C GLU A 20 -10.21 25.66 -4.64
N ASP A 21 -10.97 26.37 -5.47
CA ASP A 21 -11.62 25.81 -6.65
C ASP A 21 -10.55 25.49 -7.72
N LYS A 22 -10.25 24.19 -7.86
CA LYS A 22 -9.26 23.67 -8.82
C LYS A 22 -9.55 24.07 -10.27
N LYS A 23 -10.82 24.24 -10.67
CA LYS A 23 -11.16 24.66 -12.04
C LYS A 23 -10.80 26.13 -12.26
N LYS A 24 -11.15 27.00 -11.30
CA LYS A 24 -10.78 28.43 -11.32
C LYS A 24 -9.27 28.61 -11.25
N GLN A 25 -8.59 27.90 -10.34
CA GLN A 25 -7.14 27.95 -10.21
C GLN A 25 -6.44 27.54 -11.53
N LYS A 26 -6.90 26.45 -12.18
CA LYS A 26 -6.37 26.00 -13.47
C LYS A 26 -6.59 27.03 -14.59
N ALA A 27 -7.78 27.65 -14.66
CA ALA A 27 -8.05 28.70 -15.64
C ALA A 27 -7.12 29.92 -15.43
N CYS A 28 -6.89 30.30 -14.16
CA CYS A 28 -5.97 31.37 -13.80
C CYS A 28 -4.51 31.02 -14.18
N ILE A 29 -4.03 29.82 -13.86
CA ILE A 29 -2.70 29.32 -14.25
C ILE A 29 -2.48 29.47 -15.75
N ASN A 30 -3.44 29.03 -16.57
CA ASN A 30 -3.36 29.11 -18.03
C ASN A 30 -3.31 30.56 -18.52
N LYS A 31 -4.13 31.44 -17.94
CA LYS A 31 -4.18 32.85 -18.32
C LYS A 31 -2.90 33.60 -17.95
N LEU A 32 -2.44 33.47 -16.71
CA LEU A 32 -1.24 34.15 -16.22
C LEU A 32 0.03 33.64 -16.93
N SER A 33 0.17 32.32 -17.08
CA SER A 33 1.29 31.77 -17.86
C SER A 33 1.22 32.22 -19.32
N GLY A 34 0.03 32.29 -19.93
CA GLY A 34 -0.17 32.89 -21.25
C GLY A 34 0.34 34.32 -21.37
N ILE A 35 0.01 35.18 -20.40
CA ILE A 35 0.49 36.58 -20.35
C ILE A 35 2.01 36.62 -20.25
N ILE A 36 2.61 35.87 -19.32
CA ILE A 36 4.07 35.84 -19.13
C ILE A 36 4.78 35.37 -20.41
N ARG A 37 4.25 34.32 -21.07
CA ARG A 37 4.78 33.83 -22.34
C ARG A 37 4.69 34.88 -23.45
N GLY A 38 3.55 35.56 -23.56
CA GLY A 38 3.35 36.63 -24.53
C GLY A 38 4.32 37.80 -24.33
N LEU A 39 4.56 38.20 -23.08
CA LEU A 39 5.56 39.22 -22.75
C LEU A 39 6.96 38.79 -23.17
N LEU A 40 7.36 37.56 -22.84
CA LEU A 40 8.69 37.02 -23.13
C LEU A 40 8.93 36.72 -24.62
N GLN A 41 7.87 36.53 -25.42
CA GLN A 41 7.97 36.32 -26.87
C GLN A 41 8.12 37.62 -27.66
N ASN A 42 7.95 38.78 -27.03
CA ASN A 42 8.10 40.06 -27.71
C ASN A 42 9.58 40.35 -28.00
N LYS A 43 10.04 39.90 -29.18
CA LYS A 43 11.45 39.96 -29.65
C LYS A 43 12.07 41.36 -29.77
N LYS A 44 11.31 42.42 -29.49
CA LYS A 44 11.82 43.80 -29.56
C LYS A 44 12.81 44.11 -28.43
N GLU A 45 12.76 43.36 -27.34
CA GLU A 45 13.61 43.57 -26.17
C GLU A 45 14.72 42.51 -26.13
N LYS A 46 15.98 42.95 -25.97
CA LYS A 46 17.13 42.05 -25.76
C LYS A 46 17.16 41.48 -24.34
N GLU A 47 16.49 42.16 -23.41
CA GLU A 47 16.42 41.82 -22.00
C GLU A 47 15.03 41.32 -21.64
N VAL A 48 14.91 40.69 -20.47
CA VAL A 48 13.62 40.22 -19.97
C VAL A 48 12.74 41.43 -19.65
N PRO A 49 11.55 41.57 -20.25
CA PRO A 49 10.68 42.70 -19.97
C PRO A 49 10.38 42.82 -18.48
N ASP A 50 10.42 44.04 -17.95
CA ASP A 50 10.24 44.28 -16.50
C ASP A 50 8.93 43.71 -15.95
N LYS A 51 7.85 43.75 -16.75
CA LYS A 51 6.57 43.13 -16.39
C LYS A 51 6.69 41.61 -16.26
N ALA A 52 7.43 40.96 -17.17
CA ALA A 52 7.65 39.52 -17.10
C ALA A 52 8.53 39.17 -15.90
N LYS A 53 9.61 39.94 -15.67
CA LYS A 53 10.49 39.80 -14.50
C LYS A 53 9.71 39.94 -13.19
N TYR A 54 8.87 40.96 -13.07
CA TYR A 54 7.97 41.14 -11.92
C TYR A 54 7.06 39.93 -11.72
N CYS A 55 6.42 39.43 -12.78
CA CYS A 55 5.52 38.30 -12.68
C CYS A 55 6.24 37.02 -12.22
N ILE A 56 7.41 36.72 -12.81
CA ILE A 56 8.23 35.56 -12.44
C ILE A 56 8.70 35.67 -10.99
N ASN A 57 9.20 36.84 -10.57
CA ASN A 57 9.65 37.06 -9.21
C ASN A 57 8.51 36.88 -8.20
N ARG A 58 7.30 37.36 -8.55
CA ARG A 58 6.11 37.17 -7.72
C ARG A 58 5.68 35.70 -7.65
N LEU A 59 5.86 34.92 -8.73
CA LEU A 59 5.63 33.47 -8.72
C LEU A 59 6.60 32.76 -7.78
N PHE A 60 7.91 33.07 -7.84
CA PHE A 60 8.90 32.50 -6.92
C PHE A 60 8.59 32.85 -5.47
N LYS A 61 8.30 34.12 -5.17
CA LYS A 61 7.91 34.54 -3.82
C LYS A 61 6.65 33.80 -3.32
N GLY A 62 5.71 33.50 -4.22
CA GLY A 62 4.51 32.73 -3.93
C GLY A 62 4.76 31.26 -3.53
N LEU A 63 5.93 30.69 -3.85
CA LEU A 63 6.31 29.35 -3.37
C LEU A 63 6.53 29.30 -1.85
N ALA A 64 6.78 30.46 -1.23
CA ALA A 64 6.87 30.61 0.22
C ALA A 64 5.53 31.04 0.87
N ALA A 65 4.40 30.90 0.16
CA ALA A 65 3.08 31.14 0.75
C ALA A 65 2.82 30.18 1.93
N GLY A 66 2.13 30.62 2.97
CA GLY A 66 1.89 29.81 4.18
C GLY A 66 0.95 28.62 4.00
N SER A 67 0.03 28.66 3.02
CA SER A 67 -0.92 27.57 2.76
C SER A 67 -0.54 26.71 1.55
N ASP A 68 -0.79 25.40 1.64
CA ASP A 68 -0.49 24.43 0.58
C ASP A 68 -1.25 24.72 -0.72
N SER A 69 -2.53 25.07 -0.62
CA SER A 69 -3.36 25.44 -1.78
C SER A 69 -2.77 26.61 -2.56
N SER A 70 -2.30 27.65 -1.83
CA SER A 70 -1.63 28.80 -2.47
C SER A 70 -0.33 28.39 -3.12
N ARG A 71 0.56 27.68 -2.39
CA ARG A 71 1.84 27.20 -2.91
C ARG A 71 1.67 26.38 -4.19
N HIS A 72 0.67 25.50 -4.23
CA HIS A 72 0.37 24.67 -5.39
C HIS A 72 0.05 25.52 -6.62
N GLY A 73 -0.83 26.52 -6.52
CA GLY A 73 -1.17 27.40 -7.64
C GLY A 73 0.03 28.16 -8.19
N PHE A 74 0.89 28.69 -7.31
CA PHE A 74 2.14 29.33 -7.71
C PHE A 74 3.12 28.35 -8.38
N TYR A 75 3.28 27.15 -7.81
CA TYR A 75 4.14 26.10 -8.34
C TYR A 75 3.72 25.68 -9.74
N GLU A 76 2.45 25.36 -9.96
CA GLU A 76 1.94 24.91 -11.26
C GLU A 76 2.04 26.00 -12.34
N CYS A 77 1.78 27.27 -11.98
CA CYS A 77 1.96 28.39 -12.89
C CYS A 77 3.43 28.55 -13.28
N LEU A 78 4.33 28.55 -12.30
CA LEU A 78 5.77 28.66 -12.55
C LEU A 78 6.30 27.47 -13.36
N LYS A 79 5.82 26.25 -13.10
CA LYS A 79 6.21 25.03 -13.83
C LYS A 79 5.86 25.16 -15.31
N THR A 80 4.69 25.71 -15.61
CA THR A 80 4.26 26.00 -16.99
C THR A 80 5.19 27.03 -17.67
N VAL A 81 5.62 28.06 -16.93
CA VAL A 81 6.52 29.10 -17.45
C VAL A 81 7.93 28.53 -17.70
N VAL A 82 8.52 27.80 -16.75
CA VAL A 82 9.88 27.24 -16.85
C VAL A 82 10.00 26.25 -18.01
N ASN A 83 9.00 25.36 -18.17
CA ASN A 83 8.99 24.34 -19.21
C ASN A 83 8.65 24.85 -20.61
N SER A 84 8.39 26.15 -20.78
CA SER A 84 8.12 26.72 -22.10
C SER A 84 9.41 26.85 -22.91
N LYS A 85 9.54 26.09 -24.01
CA LYS A 85 10.78 25.80 -24.77
C LYS A 85 11.66 26.99 -25.19
N HIS A 86 11.17 28.25 -25.22
CA HIS A 86 11.87 29.36 -25.88
C HIS A 86 11.97 30.68 -25.10
N LEU A 87 11.83 30.66 -23.77
CA LEU A 87 11.68 31.93 -23.03
C LEU A 87 12.96 32.38 -22.33
N LEU A 88 13.52 31.58 -21.43
CA LEU A 88 14.61 32.00 -20.56
C LEU A 88 15.60 30.85 -20.28
N PRO A 89 16.89 31.16 -20.08
CA PRO A 89 17.88 30.18 -19.66
C PRO A 89 17.65 29.73 -18.22
N VAL A 90 18.07 28.50 -17.89
CA VAL A 90 17.94 27.92 -16.54
C VAL A 90 18.55 28.81 -15.47
N LYS A 91 19.70 29.42 -15.76
CA LYS A 91 20.41 30.33 -14.86
C LYS A 91 19.53 31.50 -14.40
N TYR A 92 18.70 32.06 -15.28
CA TYR A 92 17.78 33.14 -14.91
C TYR A 92 16.81 32.69 -13.81
N PHE A 93 16.28 31.48 -13.90
CA PHE A 93 15.37 30.94 -12.89
C PHE A 93 16.08 30.61 -11.58
N GLN A 94 17.32 30.15 -11.63
CA GLN A 94 18.15 29.94 -10.43
C GLN A 94 18.43 31.26 -9.71
N ASP A 95 18.81 32.30 -10.46
CA ASP A 95 19.08 33.63 -9.92
C ASP A 95 17.80 34.23 -9.32
N ALA A 96 16.68 34.17 -10.03
CA ALA A 96 15.38 34.62 -9.53
C ALA A 96 14.93 33.85 -8.27
N ALA A 97 15.17 32.54 -8.20
CA ALA A 97 14.87 31.76 -7.00
C ALA A 97 15.71 32.24 -5.81
N LYS A 98 17.02 32.41 -5.99
CA LYS A 98 17.94 32.90 -4.94
C LYS A 98 17.54 34.30 -4.46
N ASP A 99 17.24 35.19 -5.39
CA ASP A 99 16.83 36.57 -5.10
C ASP A 99 15.49 36.66 -4.38
N GLN A 100 14.53 35.78 -4.67
CA GLN A 100 13.18 35.88 -4.09
C GLN A 100 12.96 34.98 -2.87
N LEU A 101 13.76 33.93 -2.69
CA LEU A 101 13.62 32.93 -1.63
C LEU A 101 14.78 32.95 -0.65
N HIS A 102 15.24 34.13 -0.25
CA HIS A 102 16.20 34.29 0.85
C HIS A 102 15.51 34.87 2.08
N THR A 103 16.00 34.50 3.26
CA THR A 103 15.50 35.03 4.53
C THR A 103 16.13 36.40 4.79
N THR A 104 15.31 37.45 4.89
CA THR A 104 15.76 38.82 5.21
C THR A 104 15.17 39.30 6.53
N GLY A 105 16.00 39.94 7.35
CA GLY A 105 15.54 40.59 8.58
C GLY A 105 15.04 39.61 9.65
N VAL A 106 14.18 40.11 10.53
CA VAL A 106 13.57 39.33 11.61
C VAL A 106 12.33 38.62 11.07
N MET A 107 12.42 37.30 10.91
CA MET A 107 11.31 36.45 10.46
C MET A 107 10.90 35.48 11.57
N THR A 108 9.62 35.12 11.60
CA THR A 108 9.14 34.07 12.50
C THR A 108 9.69 32.70 12.09
N LYS A 109 9.72 31.74 13.03
CA LYS A 109 10.15 30.36 12.75
C LYS A 109 9.32 29.69 11.63
N ASN A 110 8.05 30.06 11.52
CA ASN A 110 7.15 29.53 10.50
C ASN A 110 7.47 30.11 9.12
N GLU A 111 7.65 31.42 9.02
CA GLU A 111 8.04 32.06 7.75
C GLU A 111 9.39 31.52 7.26
N VAL A 112 10.39 31.36 8.13
CA VAL A 112 11.66 30.73 7.75
C VAL A 112 11.45 29.30 7.21
N THR A 113 10.46 28.57 7.73
CA THR A 113 10.13 27.22 7.25
C THR A 113 9.45 27.29 5.88
N ASP A 114 8.53 28.22 5.67
CA ASP A 114 7.84 28.41 4.39
C ASP A 114 8.80 28.89 3.29
N PHE A 115 9.77 29.73 3.60
CA PHE A 115 10.82 30.13 2.66
C PHE A 115 11.71 28.96 2.25
N LYS A 116 12.16 28.14 3.21
CA LYS A 116 12.92 26.92 2.92
C LYS A 116 12.13 25.90 2.11
N ARG A 117 10.82 25.78 2.38
CA ARG A 117 9.91 24.99 1.56
C ARG A 117 9.85 25.54 0.12
N GLY A 118 9.73 26.86 -0.03
CA GLY A 118 9.80 27.53 -1.31
C GLY A 118 11.10 27.23 -2.07
N GLN A 119 12.25 27.20 -1.39
CA GLN A 119 13.54 26.80 -1.98
C GLN A 119 13.53 25.36 -2.50
N ILE A 120 13.02 24.40 -1.70
CA ILE A 120 12.88 23.00 -2.12
C ILE A 120 12.03 22.91 -3.40
N LEU A 121 10.87 23.60 -3.41
CA LEU A 121 9.96 23.60 -4.55
C LEU A 121 10.57 24.26 -5.80
N ALA A 122 11.25 25.40 -5.64
CA ALA A 122 11.92 26.10 -6.73
C ALA A 122 13.02 25.23 -7.36
N ASN A 123 13.90 24.67 -6.53
CA ASN A 123 15.01 23.83 -7.01
C ASN A 123 14.49 22.56 -7.67
N ARG A 124 13.46 21.93 -7.11
CA ARG A 124 12.78 20.79 -7.71
C ARG A 124 12.25 21.14 -9.10
N LEU A 125 11.52 22.24 -9.22
CA LEU A 125 10.88 22.66 -10.46
C LEU A 125 11.92 22.96 -11.54
N ILE A 126 13.02 23.62 -11.18
CA ILE A 126 14.12 23.90 -12.10
C ILE A 126 14.81 22.58 -12.52
N ALA A 127 15.09 21.68 -11.59
CA ALA A 127 15.68 20.37 -11.90
C ALA A 127 14.75 19.45 -12.73
N GLU A 128 13.44 19.56 -12.56
CA GLU A 128 12.44 18.87 -13.38
C GLU A 128 12.41 19.38 -14.84
N SER A 129 12.92 20.58 -15.12
CA SER A 129 12.93 21.13 -16.47
C SER A 129 13.80 20.31 -17.43
N GLU A 130 13.35 20.15 -18.67
CA GLU A 130 14.13 19.50 -19.75
C GLU A 130 15.34 20.32 -20.18
N LYS A 131 15.39 21.61 -19.83
CA LYS A 131 16.49 22.51 -20.17
C LYS A 131 17.65 22.45 -19.20
N THR A 132 17.46 21.82 -18.04
CA THR A 132 18.46 21.78 -16.97
C THR A 132 19.45 20.68 -17.29
N GLY A 133 20.69 21.10 -17.57
CA GLY A 133 21.80 20.18 -17.77
C GLY A 133 22.10 19.37 -16.51
N GLU A 134 22.73 18.22 -16.68
CA GLU A 134 22.94 17.23 -15.62
C GLU A 134 23.68 17.80 -14.39
N GLU A 135 24.78 18.54 -14.62
CA GLU A 135 25.55 19.21 -13.56
C GLU A 135 24.67 20.16 -12.72
N ALA A 136 23.83 20.95 -13.39
CA ALA A 136 22.89 21.84 -12.72
C ALA A 136 21.82 21.05 -11.93
N VAL A 137 21.36 19.90 -12.42
CA VAL A 137 20.48 19.01 -11.66
C VAL A 137 21.18 18.51 -10.38
N GLY A 138 22.43 18.04 -10.48
CA GLY A 138 23.22 17.59 -9.34
C GLY A 138 23.32 18.66 -8.24
N SER A 139 23.75 19.86 -8.60
CA SER A 139 23.84 21.01 -7.69
C SER A 139 22.48 21.36 -7.04
N LEU A 140 21.40 21.43 -7.81
CA LEU A 140 20.06 21.74 -7.29
C LEU A 140 19.56 20.67 -6.30
N VAL A 141 19.85 19.40 -6.56
CA VAL A 141 19.48 18.27 -5.69
C VAL A 141 20.29 18.27 -4.41
N ALA A 142 21.58 18.59 -4.48
CA ALA A 142 22.41 18.81 -3.29
C ALA A 142 21.84 19.95 -2.42
N GLU A 143 21.43 21.07 -3.03
CA GLU A 143 20.79 22.17 -2.30
C GLU A 143 19.46 21.74 -1.65
N ILE A 144 18.61 20.98 -2.35
CA ILE A 144 17.36 20.41 -1.78
C ILE A 144 17.68 19.56 -0.55
N ALA A 145 18.69 18.71 -0.63
CA ALA A 145 19.07 17.82 0.47
C ALA A 145 19.61 18.59 1.69
N VAL A 146 20.44 19.61 1.45
CA VAL A 146 20.94 20.52 2.51
C VAL A 146 19.77 21.24 3.19
N VAL A 147 18.78 21.74 2.44
CA VAL A 147 17.62 22.41 3.05
C VAL A 147 16.75 21.42 3.82
N GLY A 148 16.51 20.23 3.26
CA GLY A 148 15.71 19.17 3.88
C GLY A 148 16.30 18.62 5.18
N SER A 149 17.63 18.54 5.29
CA SER A 149 18.31 18.04 6.49
C SER A 149 18.23 18.99 7.69
N LYS A 150 17.99 20.29 7.46
CA LYS A 150 17.95 21.31 8.53
C LYS A 150 16.73 21.19 9.46
N LYS A 151 15.62 20.59 9.02
CA LYS A 151 14.39 20.48 9.84
C LYS A 151 13.56 19.27 9.43
N HIS A 152 13.10 18.49 10.43
CA HIS A 152 12.26 17.31 10.21
C HIS A 152 11.03 17.57 9.34
N THR A 153 10.36 18.72 9.52
CA THR A 153 9.15 19.08 8.76
C THR A 153 9.41 19.32 7.26
N LEU A 154 10.66 19.56 6.87
CA LEU A 154 11.06 19.76 5.47
C LEU A 154 11.59 18.47 4.84
N ALA A 155 11.99 17.50 5.65
CA ALA A 155 12.68 16.31 5.17
C ALA A 155 11.82 15.46 4.23
N SER A 156 10.54 15.27 4.54
CA SER A 156 9.64 14.49 3.66
C SER A 156 9.45 15.17 2.31
N GLU A 157 9.34 16.50 2.29
CA GLU A 157 9.17 17.27 1.06
C GLU A 157 10.45 17.32 0.23
N ALA A 158 11.61 17.52 0.88
CA ALA A 158 12.90 17.41 0.23
C ALA A 158 13.11 16.01 -0.36
N ALA A 159 12.76 14.95 0.37
CA ALA A 159 12.87 13.60 -0.13
C ALA A 159 11.98 13.35 -1.37
N LYS A 160 10.74 13.85 -1.36
CA LYS A 160 9.85 13.78 -2.55
C LYS A 160 10.43 14.55 -3.73
N ALA A 161 11.04 15.70 -3.48
CA ALA A 161 11.69 16.51 -4.50
C ALA A 161 12.91 15.81 -5.11
N VAL A 162 13.75 15.17 -4.29
CA VAL A 162 14.90 14.36 -4.75
C VAL A 162 14.40 13.19 -5.62
N LEU A 163 13.40 12.43 -5.16
CA LEU A 163 12.86 11.29 -5.92
C LEU A 163 12.35 11.68 -7.31
N ALA A 164 11.75 12.87 -7.45
CA ALA A 164 11.20 13.34 -8.71
C ALA A 164 12.24 13.59 -9.81
N VAL A 165 13.51 13.79 -9.44
CA VAL A 165 14.61 14.09 -10.38
C VAL A 165 15.76 13.08 -10.29
N PHE A 166 15.64 12.07 -9.42
CA PHE A 166 16.68 11.08 -9.15
C PHE A 166 17.22 10.44 -10.44
N ASP A 167 16.31 10.10 -11.35
CA ASP A 167 16.62 9.35 -12.57
C ASP A 167 17.34 10.21 -13.63
N LYS A 168 17.47 11.53 -13.41
CA LYS A 168 18.20 12.45 -14.29
C LYS A 168 19.69 12.61 -13.97
N ILE A 169 20.15 12.04 -12.85
CA ILE A 169 21.52 12.21 -12.36
C ILE A 169 22.34 10.97 -12.75
N SER A 170 23.52 11.15 -13.34
CA SER A 170 24.45 10.03 -13.57
C SER A 170 25.07 9.55 -12.27
N ALA A 171 25.68 8.36 -12.31
CA ALA A 171 26.39 7.82 -11.14
C ALA A 171 27.54 8.72 -10.67
N SER A 172 28.32 9.26 -11.60
CA SER A 172 29.46 10.13 -11.28
C SER A 172 29.02 11.41 -10.57
N THR A 173 28.03 12.11 -11.13
CA THR A 173 27.47 13.34 -10.53
C THR A 173 26.83 13.04 -9.17
N PHE A 174 26.12 11.91 -9.07
CA PHE A 174 25.48 11.53 -7.83
C PHE A 174 26.50 11.28 -6.71
N GLU A 175 27.52 10.47 -6.97
CA GLU A 175 28.53 10.10 -5.97
C GLU A 175 29.36 11.30 -5.51
N ASN A 176 29.78 12.16 -6.44
CA ASN A 176 30.69 13.27 -6.12
C ASN A 176 29.98 14.51 -5.57
N GLU A 177 28.78 14.84 -6.06
CA GLU A 177 28.12 16.12 -5.73
C GLU A 177 26.88 15.95 -4.86
N VAL A 178 26.05 14.96 -5.15
CA VAL A 178 24.73 14.81 -4.51
C VAL A 178 24.82 14.04 -3.21
N TRP A 179 25.51 12.90 -3.21
CA TRP A 179 25.57 11.97 -2.09
C TRP A 179 26.07 12.61 -0.80
N PRO A 180 27.15 13.43 -0.78
CA PRO A 180 27.61 14.08 0.45
C PRO A 180 26.53 14.94 1.12
N SER A 181 25.66 15.57 0.32
CA SER A 181 24.56 16.41 0.79
C SER A 181 23.30 15.60 1.12
N LEU A 182 23.08 14.50 0.41
CA LEU A 182 21.92 13.61 0.56
C LEU A 182 22.06 12.67 1.77
N GLN A 183 23.28 12.22 2.06
CA GLN A 183 23.54 11.25 3.12
C GLN A 183 22.97 11.70 4.49
N PRO A 184 23.16 12.95 4.97
CA PRO A 184 22.56 13.40 6.23
C PRO A 184 21.01 13.45 6.21
N LEU A 185 20.40 13.56 5.03
CA LEU A 185 18.95 13.55 4.89
C LEU A 185 18.35 12.14 5.01
N VAL A 186 19.04 11.12 4.47
CA VAL A 186 18.52 9.76 4.30
C VAL A 186 19.15 8.72 5.24
N CYS A 187 20.40 8.90 5.65
CA CYS A 187 21.08 8.01 6.60
C CYS A 187 20.81 8.45 8.03
N VAL A 188 19.55 8.44 8.45
CA VAL A 188 19.13 8.70 9.84
C VAL A 188 18.72 7.39 10.53
N PRO A 189 18.82 7.29 11.86
CA PRO A 189 18.34 6.11 12.58
C PRO A 189 16.89 5.73 12.22
N MET A 190 16.57 4.44 12.26
CA MET A 190 15.31 3.86 11.78
C MET A 190 14.08 4.53 12.39
N GLU A 191 14.16 4.98 13.64
CA GLU A 191 13.07 5.66 14.36
C GLU A 191 12.73 7.03 13.76
N LYS A 192 13.69 7.64 13.05
CA LYS A 192 13.54 8.93 12.34
C LYS A 192 13.31 8.75 10.84
N GLN A 193 13.25 7.52 10.35
CA GLN A 193 12.97 7.23 8.95
C GLN A 193 11.51 7.52 8.60
N SER A 194 11.29 7.80 7.32
CA SER A 194 9.96 7.92 6.73
C SER A 194 9.92 7.11 5.44
N ALA A 195 8.72 6.75 4.99
CA ALA A 195 8.52 6.02 3.73
C ALA A 195 9.31 6.65 2.56
N THR A 196 9.25 7.98 2.42
CA THR A 196 9.95 8.71 1.35
C THR A 196 11.47 8.66 1.49
N ARG A 197 12.02 8.74 2.71
CA ARG A 197 13.48 8.63 2.91
C ARG A 197 13.96 7.22 2.62
N PHE A 198 13.19 6.23 3.06
CA PHE A 198 13.46 4.82 2.81
C PHE A 198 13.39 4.49 1.31
N GLU A 199 12.45 5.10 0.59
CA GLU A 199 12.36 5.01 -0.87
C GLU A 199 13.62 5.53 -1.57
N ILE A 200 14.22 6.62 -1.08
CA ILE A 200 15.50 7.10 -1.59
C ILE A 200 16.61 6.07 -1.31
N MET A 201 16.63 5.47 -0.11
CA MET A 201 17.61 4.43 0.19
C MET A 201 17.49 3.24 -0.75
N PHE A 202 16.27 2.80 -1.06
CA PHE A 202 16.03 1.75 -2.06
C PHE A 202 16.57 2.14 -3.43
N LYS A 203 16.25 3.33 -3.92
CA LYS A 203 16.79 3.83 -5.20
C LYS A 203 18.31 3.96 -5.20
N CYS A 204 18.91 4.37 -4.07
CA CYS A 204 20.36 4.44 -3.93
C CYS A 204 21.00 3.05 -3.94
N GLN A 205 20.41 2.05 -3.26
CA GLN A 205 20.93 0.69 -3.26
C GLN A 205 20.85 0.07 -4.67
N GLU A 206 19.77 0.35 -5.40
CA GLU A 206 19.55 -0.15 -6.76
C GLU A 206 20.51 0.46 -7.78
N ARG A 207 20.68 1.79 -7.77
CA ARG A 207 21.51 2.50 -8.76
C ARG A 207 22.98 2.65 -8.37
N PHE A 208 23.26 2.72 -7.07
CA PHE A 208 24.59 3.02 -6.51
C PHE A 208 24.91 2.07 -5.33
N PRO A 209 24.97 0.75 -5.56
CA PRO A 209 25.08 -0.24 -4.48
C PRO A 209 26.33 -0.06 -3.60
N THR A 210 27.39 0.53 -4.14
CA THR A 210 28.64 0.83 -3.41
C THR A 210 28.45 1.88 -2.30
N LEU A 211 27.49 2.79 -2.45
CA LEU A 211 27.23 3.87 -1.49
C LEU A 211 26.46 3.37 -0.26
N ILE A 212 25.58 2.38 -0.44
CA ILE A 212 24.81 1.76 0.65
C ILE A 212 25.60 0.58 1.24
N SER A 213 26.73 0.92 1.86
CA SER A 213 27.60 -0.06 2.52
C SER A 213 26.94 -0.70 3.74
N LEU A 214 27.45 -1.86 4.18
CA LEU A 214 27.04 -2.52 5.42
C LEU A 214 27.14 -1.59 6.64
N LYS A 215 28.14 -0.70 6.67
CA LYS A 215 28.31 0.31 7.74
C LYS A 215 27.14 1.30 7.75
N VAL A 216 26.73 1.78 6.57
CA VAL A 216 25.59 2.69 6.42
C VAL A 216 24.29 1.99 6.84
N LEU A 217 24.09 0.74 6.42
CA LEU A 217 22.90 -0.04 6.79
C LEU A 217 22.83 -0.26 8.30
N ARG A 218 23.91 -0.73 8.93
CA ARG A 218 23.94 -0.92 10.40
C ARG A 218 23.67 0.37 11.17
N TYR A 219 24.19 1.50 10.70
CA TYR A 219 23.94 2.80 11.34
C TYR A 219 22.49 3.29 11.15
N THR A 220 21.94 3.09 9.95
CA THR A 220 20.67 3.69 9.53
C THR A 220 19.48 2.82 9.93
N VAL A 221 19.55 1.52 9.63
CA VAL A 221 18.45 0.56 9.82
C VAL A 221 18.73 -0.48 10.90
N GLY A 222 19.95 -0.51 11.47
CA GLY A 222 20.31 -1.46 12.53
C GLY A 222 20.59 -2.89 12.04
N CYS A 223 20.55 -3.15 10.73
CA CYS A 223 20.67 -4.48 10.13
C CYS A 223 21.56 -4.46 8.87
N SER A 224 21.75 -5.63 8.26
CA SER A 224 22.62 -5.82 7.09
C SER A 224 21.93 -5.60 5.73
N GLN A 225 20.60 -5.47 5.71
CA GLN A 225 19.79 -5.42 4.50
C GLN A 225 18.58 -4.51 4.68
N LEU A 226 18.16 -3.80 3.63
CA LEU A 226 16.96 -2.94 3.68
C LEU A 226 15.65 -3.71 3.69
N LEU A 227 15.65 -4.94 3.16
CA LEU A 227 14.52 -5.85 3.17
C LEU A 227 14.90 -7.05 4.01
N GLY A 228 14.26 -7.22 5.16
CA GLY A 228 14.45 -8.38 6.02
C GLY A 228 13.56 -8.32 7.26
N PRO A 229 13.43 -9.42 7.99
CA PRO A 229 12.55 -9.52 9.16
C PRO A 229 12.71 -8.38 10.16
N GLU A 230 13.94 -7.90 10.36
CA GLU A 230 14.26 -6.81 11.28
C GLU A 230 13.68 -5.45 10.83
N THR A 231 13.50 -5.26 9.52
CA THR A 231 12.96 -4.03 8.92
C THR A 231 11.46 -4.08 8.70
N TYR A 232 10.86 -5.28 8.62
CA TYR A 232 9.45 -5.46 8.27
C TYR A 232 8.49 -4.67 9.17
N PRO A 233 8.64 -4.64 10.51
CA PRO A 233 7.75 -3.85 11.37
C PRO A 233 7.73 -2.35 11.00
N PHE A 234 8.88 -1.81 10.58
CA PHE A 234 8.98 -0.42 10.15
C PHE A 234 8.37 -0.19 8.76
N LEU A 235 8.57 -1.11 7.82
CA LEU A 235 7.96 -1.05 6.49
C LEU A 235 6.42 -1.14 6.58
N ILE A 236 5.90 -2.02 7.43
CA ILE A 236 4.46 -2.13 7.72
C ILE A 236 3.96 -0.82 8.34
N LYS A 237 4.69 -0.28 9.33
CA LYS A 237 4.38 1.04 9.89
C LYS A 237 4.40 2.13 8.83
N PHE A 238 5.32 2.10 7.86
CA PHE A 238 5.33 3.05 6.76
C PHE A 238 4.10 2.89 5.89
N LEU A 239 3.72 1.67 5.50
CA LEU A 239 2.49 1.41 4.74
C LEU A 239 1.23 1.90 5.48
N LEU A 240 1.16 1.70 6.79
CA LEU A 240 0.05 2.17 7.62
C LEU A 240 0.00 3.69 7.83
N ASN A 241 1.09 4.41 7.57
CA ASN A 241 1.16 5.87 7.77
C ASN A 241 1.42 6.62 6.45
N CYS A 242 1.35 5.93 5.31
CA CYS A 242 1.69 6.51 4.01
C CYS A 242 0.45 6.68 3.15
N ASP A 243 0.17 7.93 2.79
CA ASP A 243 -0.87 8.26 1.81
C ASP A 243 -0.42 8.06 0.36
N SER A 244 0.79 7.52 0.12
CA SER A 244 1.37 7.42 -1.22
C SER A 244 1.31 5.99 -1.77
N PRO A 245 0.46 5.72 -2.77
CA PRO A 245 0.44 4.44 -3.49
C PRO A 245 1.80 4.10 -4.12
N THR A 246 2.60 5.12 -4.47
CA THR A 246 3.89 4.93 -5.12
C THR A 246 4.87 4.14 -4.25
N PHE A 247 4.90 4.37 -2.93
CA PHE A 247 5.76 3.61 -2.02
C PHE A 247 5.31 2.16 -1.92
N ALA A 248 3.98 1.92 -1.85
CA ALA A 248 3.43 0.58 -1.81
C ALA A 248 3.79 -0.25 -3.06
N ASP A 249 3.60 0.33 -4.26
CA ASP A 249 3.95 -0.32 -5.52
C ASP A 249 5.46 -0.58 -5.65
N SER A 250 6.25 0.39 -5.19
CA SER A 250 7.71 0.35 -5.20
C SER A 250 8.26 -0.75 -4.25
N LEU A 251 7.68 -0.86 -3.06
CA LEU A 251 8.01 -1.89 -2.08
C LEU A 251 7.58 -3.28 -2.57
N TYR A 252 6.37 -3.41 -3.15
CA TYR A 252 5.90 -4.66 -3.75
C TYR A 252 6.90 -5.20 -4.76
N SER A 253 7.30 -4.35 -5.71
CA SER A 253 8.17 -4.76 -6.82
C SER A 253 9.53 -5.24 -6.32
N ARG A 254 10.03 -4.69 -5.21
CA ARG A 254 11.31 -5.11 -4.60
C ARG A 254 11.20 -6.37 -3.77
N LEU A 255 10.11 -6.55 -3.03
CA LEU A 255 9.86 -7.78 -2.30
C LEU A 255 9.67 -8.96 -3.25
N GLU A 256 9.00 -8.74 -4.39
CA GLU A 256 8.87 -9.72 -5.45
C GLU A 256 10.23 -10.04 -6.08
N ALA A 257 11.01 -9.02 -6.47
CA ALA A 257 12.34 -9.22 -7.07
C ALA A 257 13.38 -9.88 -6.15
N THR A 258 13.10 -9.99 -4.84
CA THR A 258 14.00 -10.58 -3.85
C THR A 258 13.42 -11.84 -3.20
N ASP A 259 12.31 -12.37 -3.71
CA ASP A 259 11.59 -13.53 -3.17
C ASP A 259 11.17 -13.40 -1.68
N LYS A 260 11.12 -12.17 -1.16
CA LYS A 260 10.79 -11.84 0.24
C LYS A 260 9.31 -11.55 0.45
N LEU A 261 8.52 -11.53 -0.62
CA LEU A 261 7.10 -11.21 -0.53
C LEU A 261 6.31 -12.16 0.38
N PRO A 262 6.48 -13.50 0.34
CA PRO A 262 5.76 -14.40 1.25
C PRO A 262 6.04 -14.12 2.73
N GLU A 263 7.32 -13.95 3.09
CA GLU A 263 7.73 -13.63 4.46
C GLU A 263 7.13 -12.31 4.95
N PHE A 264 7.11 -11.30 4.07
CA PHE A 264 6.54 -10.00 4.40
C PHE A 264 5.03 -10.05 4.62
N ILE A 265 4.31 -10.89 3.87
CA ILE A 265 2.86 -11.09 4.05
C ILE A 265 2.57 -11.75 5.39
N VAL A 266 3.38 -12.72 5.82
CA VAL A 266 3.27 -13.30 7.17
C VAL A 266 3.48 -12.22 8.24
N ALA A 267 4.53 -11.40 8.10
CA ALA A 267 4.78 -10.29 9.03
C ALA A 267 3.63 -9.26 9.08
N ILE A 268 2.98 -8.97 7.95
CA ILE A 268 1.78 -8.13 7.92
C ILE A 268 0.65 -8.77 8.74
N LYS A 269 0.38 -10.06 8.55
CA LYS A 269 -0.68 -10.78 9.28
C LYS A 269 -0.46 -10.71 10.79
N GLU A 270 0.76 -11.01 11.23
CA GLU A 270 1.15 -10.94 12.64
C GLU A 270 1.00 -9.53 13.22
N SER A 271 1.30 -8.50 12.42
CA SER A 271 1.19 -7.10 12.83
C SER A 271 -0.24 -6.57 12.89
N LEU A 272 -1.18 -7.19 12.15
CA LEU A 272 -2.58 -6.74 12.04
C LEU A 272 -3.50 -7.25 13.16
N GLY A 273 -2.95 -7.90 14.20
CA GLY A 273 -3.72 -8.55 15.29
C GLY A 273 -4.79 -7.71 16.01
N ASN A 274 -4.86 -6.39 15.78
CA ASN A 274 -6.01 -5.56 16.09
C ASN A 274 -6.12 -4.41 15.08
N PRO A 275 -6.98 -4.48 14.04
CA PRO A 275 -7.17 -3.40 13.08
C PRO A 275 -7.98 -2.25 13.72
N GLY A 276 -7.43 -1.58 14.72
CA GLY A 276 -8.07 -0.45 15.40
C GLY A 276 -7.64 0.90 14.82
N LYS A 277 -8.59 1.63 14.23
CA LYS A 277 -8.62 3.10 13.98
C LYS A 277 -7.56 3.77 13.07
N ALA A 278 -6.46 3.13 12.67
CA ALA A 278 -5.49 3.76 11.76
C ALA A 278 -5.99 3.85 10.31
N ASP A 279 -5.58 4.90 9.58
CA ASP A 279 -5.80 5.03 8.14
C ASP A 279 -4.94 3.99 7.42
N ASP A 280 -5.56 2.98 6.83
CA ASP A 280 -4.91 1.82 6.25
C ASP A 280 -4.72 1.91 4.73
N GLU A 281 -4.93 3.08 4.11
CA GLU A 281 -4.97 3.18 2.64
C GLU A 281 -3.65 2.74 1.96
N GLY A 282 -2.49 3.05 2.54
CA GLY A 282 -1.20 2.61 2.00
C GLY A 282 -1.00 1.10 2.06
N LEU A 283 -1.33 0.48 3.20
CA LEU A 283 -1.29 -0.99 3.35
C LEU A 283 -2.31 -1.68 2.46
N ARG A 284 -3.53 -1.12 2.37
CA ARG A 284 -4.57 -1.60 1.47
C ARG A 284 -4.11 -1.53 0.01
N SER A 285 -3.51 -0.43 -0.39
CA SER A 285 -2.94 -0.25 -1.74
C SER A 285 -1.86 -1.30 -2.02
N PHE A 286 -0.98 -1.56 -1.04
CA PHE A 286 0.01 -2.63 -1.12
C PHE A 286 -0.63 -4.01 -1.33
N ILE A 287 -1.58 -4.41 -0.48
CA ILE A 287 -2.26 -5.72 -0.60
C ILE A 287 -3.02 -5.83 -1.93
N LEU A 288 -3.64 -4.76 -2.41
CA LEU A 288 -4.27 -4.73 -3.72
C LEU A 288 -3.26 -4.92 -4.86
N SER A 289 -2.06 -4.34 -4.75
CA SER A 289 -0.98 -4.59 -5.71
C SER A 289 -0.51 -6.04 -5.66
N VAL A 290 -0.42 -6.64 -4.47
CA VAL A 290 -0.15 -8.08 -4.32
C VAL A 290 -1.22 -8.93 -4.98
N ILE A 291 -2.50 -8.61 -4.80
CA ILE A 291 -3.58 -9.36 -5.45
C ILE A 291 -3.51 -9.23 -6.98
N ARG A 292 -3.32 -8.01 -7.48
CA ARG A 292 -3.29 -7.73 -8.93
C ARG A 292 -2.07 -8.33 -9.63
N LYS A 293 -0.92 -8.42 -8.98
CA LYS A 293 0.35 -8.82 -9.62
C LYS A 293 0.87 -10.19 -9.15
N GLY A 294 0.58 -10.58 -7.91
CA GLY A 294 1.21 -11.70 -7.23
C GLY A 294 0.79 -13.10 -7.66
N HIS A 295 1.58 -14.05 -7.13
CA HIS A 295 1.54 -15.50 -7.33
C HIS A 295 0.38 -16.17 -6.56
N PRO A 296 -0.24 -17.25 -7.08
CA PRO A 296 -1.38 -17.94 -6.45
C PRO A 296 -1.18 -18.34 -4.98
N SER A 297 0.02 -18.75 -4.59
CA SER A 297 0.34 -19.15 -3.20
C SER A 297 0.23 -18.00 -2.20
N ILE A 298 0.45 -16.76 -2.63
CA ILE A 298 0.33 -15.59 -1.77
C ILE A 298 -1.14 -15.15 -1.71
N LEU A 299 -1.90 -15.38 -2.78
CA LEU A 299 -3.33 -15.09 -2.81
C LEU A 299 -4.09 -15.96 -1.80
N SER A 300 -3.81 -17.26 -1.74
CA SER A 300 -4.43 -18.14 -0.72
C SER A 300 -4.12 -17.63 0.68
N GLU A 301 -2.88 -17.23 0.93
CA GLU A 301 -2.44 -16.71 2.22
C GLU A 301 -3.22 -15.43 2.59
N ILE A 302 -3.34 -14.46 1.68
CA ILE A 302 -4.10 -13.23 1.90
C ILE A 302 -5.58 -13.53 2.15
N LEU A 303 -6.18 -14.39 1.33
CA LEU A 303 -7.62 -14.66 1.36
C LEU A 303 -8.02 -15.48 2.59
N CYS A 304 -7.14 -16.34 3.10
CA CYS A 304 -7.41 -17.09 4.34
C CYS A 304 -7.26 -16.24 5.62
N SER A 305 -6.74 -15.01 5.53
CA SER A 305 -6.62 -14.10 6.69
C SER A 305 -7.84 -13.19 6.81
N SER A 306 -8.63 -13.40 7.86
CA SER A 306 -9.77 -12.54 8.20
C SER A 306 -9.35 -11.07 8.38
N SER A 307 -8.22 -10.82 9.04
CA SER A 307 -7.71 -9.45 9.27
C SER A 307 -7.34 -8.72 7.97
N LEU A 308 -6.76 -9.43 6.99
CA LEU A 308 -6.45 -8.85 5.67
C LEU A 308 -7.71 -8.61 4.84
N LEU A 309 -8.68 -9.50 4.92
CA LEU A 309 -9.99 -9.31 4.26
C LEU A 309 -10.76 -8.14 4.87
N GLU A 310 -10.73 -7.98 6.18
CA GLU A 310 -11.32 -6.84 6.87
C GLU A 310 -10.64 -5.54 6.42
N LEU A 311 -9.31 -5.51 6.35
CA LEU A 311 -8.54 -4.36 5.83
C LEU A 311 -9.00 -3.93 4.42
N LEU A 312 -9.24 -4.91 3.53
CA LEU A 312 -9.65 -4.63 2.16
C LEU A 312 -11.06 -4.03 2.06
N THR A 313 -11.88 -4.19 3.10
CA THR A 313 -13.32 -3.88 3.10
C THR A 313 -13.76 -2.79 4.08
N LYS A 314 -12.93 -2.42 5.05
CA LYS A 314 -13.24 -1.48 6.15
C LYS A 314 -13.74 -0.08 5.76
N LYS A 315 -13.46 0.43 4.55
CA LYS A 315 -13.72 1.84 4.17
C LYS A 315 -14.72 2.07 3.04
N THR A 316 -15.31 1.02 2.45
CA THR A 316 -16.15 1.21 1.27
C THR A 316 -17.64 1.27 1.63
N LYS A 317 -18.27 2.46 1.54
CA LYS A 317 -19.74 2.55 1.44
C LYS A 317 -20.30 1.76 0.24
N THR A 318 -19.44 1.36 -0.69
CA THR A 318 -19.65 0.46 -1.83
C THR A 318 -18.86 -0.85 -1.66
N ASN A 319 -19.03 -1.53 -0.53
CA ASN A 319 -18.34 -2.78 -0.20
C ASN A 319 -18.48 -3.84 -1.31
N GLU A 320 -19.66 -3.95 -1.89
CA GLU A 320 -20.00 -5.03 -2.80
C GLU A 320 -19.28 -4.93 -4.15
N LYS A 321 -19.33 -3.78 -4.84
CA LYS A 321 -18.65 -3.61 -6.14
C LYS A 321 -17.12 -3.77 -6.05
N HIS A 322 -16.52 -3.38 -4.92
CA HIS A 322 -15.08 -3.58 -4.72
C HIS A 322 -14.74 -5.03 -4.43
N LEU A 323 -15.54 -5.71 -3.60
CA LEU A 323 -15.40 -7.15 -3.37
C LEU A 323 -15.64 -7.96 -4.64
N GLU A 324 -16.64 -7.63 -5.45
CA GLU A 324 -16.88 -8.25 -6.75
C GLU A 324 -15.67 -8.08 -7.67
N LYS A 325 -15.07 -6.88 -7.70
CA LYS A 325 -13.86 -6.61 -8.48
C LYS A 325 -12.63 -7.35 -7.97
N ILE A 326 -12.45 -7.44 -6.66
CA ILE A 326 -11.36 -8.23 -6.06
C ILE A 326 -11.59 -9.72 -6.35
N THR A 327 -12.82 -10.18 -6.18
CA THR A 327 -13.25 -11.56 -6.42
C THR A 327 -13.06 -11.95 -7.88
N SER A 328 -13.41 -11.09 -8.83
CA SER A 328 -13.23 -11.38 -10.26
C SER A 328 -11.75 -11.43 -10.65
N VAL A 329 -10.91 -10.53 -10.11
CA VAL A 329 -9.45 -10.57 -10.32
C VAL A 329 -8.86 -11.85 -9.73
N VAL A 330 -9.24 -12.19 -8.50
CA VAL A 330 -8.78 -13.40 -7.82
C VAL A 330 -9.22 -14.65 -8.59
N ARG A 331 -10.49 -14.76 -8.99
CA ARG A 331 -11.01 -15.88 -9.79
C ARG A 331 -10.26 -16.05 -11.11
N GLY A 332 -10.03 -14.95 -11.84
CA GLY A 332 -9.29 -15.00 -13.10
C GLY A 332 -7.85 -15.50 -12.92
N LYS A 333 -7.21 -15.21 -11.78
CA LYS A 333 -5.83 -15.64 -11.50
C LYS A 333 -5.70 -17.05 -10.96
N ILE A 334 -6.71 -17.56 -10.26
CA ILE A 334 -6.69 -18.91 -9.69
C ILE A 334 -7.28 -19.95 -10.64
N ALA A 335 -7.90 -19.54 -11.75
CA ALA A 335 -8.50 -20.46 -12.71
C ALA A 335 -7.52 -21.53 -13.23
N ASP A 336 -6.24 -21.19 -13.33
CA ASP A 336 -5.17 -22.10 -13.76
C ASP A 336 -4.42 -22.74 -12.57
N SER A 337 -4.85 -22.47 -11.33
CA SER A 337 -4.27 -23.08 -10.12
C SER A 337 -4.95 -24.41 -9.78
N GLY A 338 -4.29 -25.26 -8.98
CA GLY A 338 -4.86 -26.55 -8.56
C GLY A 338 -6.19 -26.42 -7.83
N GLU A 339 -7.05 -27.44 -7.94
CA GLU A 339 -8.41 -27.46 -7.37
C GLU A 339 -8.45 -27.08 -5.88
N ASP A 340 -7.45 -27.51 -5.10
CA ASP A 340 -7.34 -27.21 -3.67
C ASP A 340 -7.22 -25.70 -3.40
N ILE A 341 -6.45 -24.98 -4.23
CA ILE A 341 -6.26 -23.53 -4.11
C ILE A 341 -7.56 -22.83 -4.48
N GLN A 342 -8.20 -23.24 -5.57
CA GLN A 342 -9.48 -22.69 -6.01
C GLN A 342 -10.58 -22.86 -4.94
N TRP A 343 -10.63 -24.04 -4.33
CA TRP A 343 -11.57 -24.35 -3.25
C TRP A 343 -11.32 -23.52 -1.99
N ALA A 344 -10.07 -23.47 -1.50
CA ALA A 344 -9.70 -22.71 -0.31
C ALA A 344 -10.01 -21.21 -0.47
N VAL A 345 -9.72 -20.65 -1.65
CA VAL A 345 -10.04 -19.27 -2.00
C VAL A 345 -11.55 -19.04 -2.03
N SER A 346 -12.31 -19.91 -2.70
CA SER A 346 -13.77 -19.80 -2.78
C SER A 346 -14.41 -19.84 -1.39
N LYS A 347 -13.99 -20.77 -0.52
CA LYS A 347 -14.47 -20.88 0.86
C LYS A 347 -14.16 -19.62 1.67
N SER A 348 -12.97 -19.05 1.49
CA SER A 348 -12.55 -17.84 2.20
C SER A 348 -13.33 -16.60 1.74
N LEU A 349 -13.59 -16.47 0.43
CA LEU A 349 -14.44 -15.40 -0.12
C LEU A 349 -15.89 -15.51 0.37
N ILE A 350 -16.45 -16.72 0.43
CA ILE A 350 -17.79 -16.96 0.98
C ILE A 350 -17.85 -16.59 2.46
N LYS A 351 -16.83 -16.97 3.24
CA LYS A 351 -16.71 -16.63 4.66
C LYS A 351 -16.65 -15.11 4.84
N ALA A 352 -15.79 -14.42 4.08
CA ALA A 352 -15.66 -12.97 4.09
C ALA A 352 -17.00 -12.27 3.76
N ALA A 353 -17.70 -12.75 2.73
CA ALA A 353 -18.99 -12.22 2.33
C ALA A 353 -20.07 -12.41 3.42
N LYS A 354 -20.07 -13.57 4.11
CA LYS A 354 -20.98 -13.84 5.24
C LYS A 354 -20.68 -12.92 6.44
N GLU A 355 -19.42 -12.79 6.81
CA GLU A 355 -18.99 -11.92 7.94
C GLU A 355 -19.34 -10.46 7.68
N MET A 356 -19.25 -9.98 6.44
CA MET A 356 -19.65 -8.62 6.05
C MET A 356 -21.17 -8.41 6.02
N ARG A 357 -21.95 -9.45 5.70
CA ARG A 357 -23.43 -9.41 5.74
C ARG A 357 -23.96 -9.31 7.17
N ILE A 358 -23.29 -9.91 8.15
CA ILE A 358 -23.69 -9.82 9.56
C ILE A 358 -23.67 -8.36 10.08
N GLY A 359 -22.90 -7.46 9.43
CA GLY A 359 -22.88 -6.03 9.74
C GLY A 359 -23.84 -5.15 8.94
N ALA A 360 -24.52 -5.67 7.90
CA ALA A 360 -25.38 -4.90 7.01
C ALA A 360 -26.84 -5.37 7.12
N GLN A 361 -27.69 -4.62 7.82
CA GLN A 361 -29.14 -4.83 7.74
C GLN A 361 -29.63 -4.51 6.32
N GLU A 362 -30.44 -5.44 5.79
CA GLU A 362 -31.36 -5.29 4.65
C GLU A 362 -30.74 -5.05 3.25
N ASN A 363 -30.37 -6.13 2.55
CA ASN A 363 -30.81 -6.44 1.17
C ASN A 363 -30.26 -7.81 0.69
N PRO A 364 -31.08 -8.65 0.01
CA PRO A 364 -30.64 -9.93 -0.53
C PRO A 364 -29.97 -9.75 -1.90
N ILE A 365 -28.72 -10.22 -2.04
CA ILE A 365 -28.01 -10.26 -3.32
C ILE A 365 -27.53 -11.68 -3.62
N THR A 366 -27.61 -12.03 -4.91
CA THR A 366 -27.34 -13.31 -5.56
C THR A 366 -26.08 -13.98 -5.02
N ILE A 367 -26.25 -15.23 -4.59
CA ILE A 367 -25.17 -16.06 -4.05
C ILE A 367 -24.11 -16.25 -5.14
N ILE A 368 -22.86 -15.96 -4.77
CA ILE A 368 -21.67 -16.33 -5.53
C ILE A 368 -21.74 -17.83 -5.83
N GLU A 369 -21.94 -18.21 -7.09
CA GLU A 369 -21.84 -19.60 -7.50
C GLU A 369 -20.41 -20.12 -7.26
N PRO A 370 -20.24 -21.28 -6.60
CA PRO A 370 -18.94 -21.92 -6.43
C PRO A 370 -18.36 -22.32 -7.80
N LEU A 371 -17.03 -22.30 -7.94
CA LEU A 371 -16.31 -22.66 -9.18
C LEU A 371 -16.51 -24.13 -9.60
N TYR A 372 -17.09 -24.97 -8.74
CA TYR A 372 -17.40 -26.37 -8.98
C TYR A 372 -18.75 -26.74 -8.35
N PRO A 373 -19.47 -27.75 -8.88
CA PRO A 373 -20.58 -28.36 -8.16
C PRO A 373 -20.05 -28.84 -6.81
N THR A 374 -20.76 -28.45 -5.75
CA THR A 374 -20.51 -28.90 -4.38
C THR A 374 -20.29 -30.40 -4.37
N ARG A 375 -19.09 -30.88 -4.00
CA ARG A 375 -18.95 -32.26 -3.50
C ARG A 375 -19.93 -32.38 -2.34
N ASP A 376 -20.87 -33.31 -2.48
CA ASP A 376 -22.11 -33.46 -1.73
C ASP A 376 -22.05 -32.89 -0.30
N ILE A 377 -22.54 -31.65 -0.16
CA ILE A 377 -22.96 -31.14 1.14
C ILE A 377 -24.40 -31.65 1.30
N VAL A 378 -24.57 -32.67 2.13
CA VAL A 378 -25.88 -33.06 2.64
C VAL A 378 -26.42 -31.86 3.43
N ASN A 379 -27.33 -31.10 2.81
CA ASN A 379 -28.13 -30.11 3.50
C ASN A 379 -29.02 -30.84 4.50
N LEU A 380 -28.69 -30.78 5.79
CA LEU A 380 -29.64 -31.09 6.86
C LEU A 380 -30.55 -29.87 7.03
N GLU A 381 -31.57 -29.78 6.18
CA GLU A 381 -32.75 -28.98 6.50
C GLU A 381 -33.64 -29.77 7.46
N TYR A 382 -33.88 -29.20 8.63
CA TYR A 382 -34.90 -29.68 9.55
C TYR A 382 -36.27 -29.42 8.93
N SER A 383 -36.97 -30.49 8.55
CA SER A 383 -38.38 -30.47 8.18
C SER A 383 -39.12 -31.49 9.04
N GLU A 384 -40.09 -31.02 9.82
CA GLU A 384 -40.97 -31.83 10.64
C GLU A 384 -41.95 -32.65 9.77
N LYS A 385 -41.95 -33.97 10.00
CA LYS A 385 -43.01 -34.98 9.71
C LYS A 385 -43.49 -35.14 8.25
N SER A 386 -43.25 -36.33 7.67
CA SER A 386 -44.19 -37.47 7.67
C SER A 386 -43.82 -38.52 6.61
N GLU A 387 -43.79 -39.79 7.04
CA GLU A 387 -44.05 -41.03 6.30
C GLU A 387 -43.18 -41.42 5.08
N LEU A 388 -42.96 -42.74 4.99
CA LEU A 388 -41.94 -43.46 4.23
C LEU A 388 -42.32 -43.72 2.76
N GLU A 389 -41.33 -43.66 1.87
CA GLU A 389 -41.08 -44.72 0.86
C GLU A 389 -39.56 -44.89 0.62
N PRO A 390 -39.04 -46.12 0.48
CA PRO A 390 -37.61 -46.35 0.23
C PRO A 390 -37.29 -46.23 -1.26
N VAL A 391 -36.57 -45.17 -1.64
CA VAL A 391 -35.94 -45.10 -2.97
C VAL A 391 -34.59 -45.83 -2.92
N SER A 392 -34.53 -46.96 -3.61
CA SER A 392 -33.31 -47.71 -3.90
C SER A 392 -32.44 -46.93 -4.89
N ILE A 393 -31.28 -46.44 -4.45
CA ILE A 393 -30.24 -45.91 -5.35
C ILE A 393 -29.06 -46.87 -5.34
N ALA A 394 -28.70 -47.34 -6.54
CA ALA A 394 -27.57 -48.23 -6.79
C ALA A 394 -26.24 -47.47 -6.58
N ILE A 395 -25.35 -48.06 -5.77
CA ILE A 395 -23.97 -47.59 -5.57
C ILE A 395 -23.08 -48.30 -6.60
N PRO A 396 -22.27 -47.59 -7.43
CA PRO A 396 -21.30 -48.22 -8.31
C PRO A 396 -20.15 -48.89 -7.56
N GLU A 397 -19.69 -50.01 -8.12
CA GLU A 397 -18.61 -50.89 -7.68
C GLU A 397 -17.26 -50.20 -7.50
N VAL A 398 -16.96 -49.63 -6.32
CA VAL A 398 -15.58 -49.41 -5.86
C VAL A 398 -15.52 -49.59 -4.34
N LEU A 399 -15.68 -50.84 -3.86
CA LEU A 399 -15.29 -51.26 -2.50
C LEU A 399 -15.43 -52.79 -2.31
N ALA A 400 -15.09 -53.56 -3.34
CA ALA A 400 -15.04 -55.02 -3.27
C ALA A 400 -13.58 -55.52 -3.22
N GLU A 401 -12.78 -55.01 -2.28
CA GLU A 401 -11.45 -55.58 -2.05
C GLU A 401 -10.93 -55.41 -0.62
N VAL A 402 -11.80 -55.56 0.38
CA VAL A 402 -11.40 -55.91 1.75
C VAL A 402 -12.49 -56.84 2.27
N VAL A 403 -12.13 -57.93 2.95
CA VAL A 403 -12.99 -59.06 3.36
C VAL A 403 -13.13 -60.18 2.32
N LYS A 404 -12.00 -60.85 2.06
CA LYS A 404 -12.00 -62.32 2.03
C LYS A 404 -11.31 -62.80 3.31
N VAL A 405 -11.74 -63.97 3.79
CA VAL A 405 -11.30 -64.68 5.01
C VAL A 405 -12.14 -64.37 6.27
N ASN A 406 -13.37 -64.88 6.32
CA ASN A 406 -13.67 -66.09 7.11
C ASN A 406 -15.18 -66.36 7.14
N LYS A 407 -15.60 -67.41 6.42
CA LYS A 407 -16.87 -68.10 6.65
C LYS A 407 -16.54 -69.45 7.28
N THR A 408 -16.95 -69.66 8.53
CA THR A 408 -17.51 -70.95 8.95
C THR A 408 -18.37 -70.83 10.20
N GLN A 409 -19.65 -71.18 10.00
CA GLN A 409 -20.62 -71.80 10.93
C GLN A 409 -21.21 -71.03 12.12
N ALA A 410 -22.43 -70.54 11.88
CA ALA A 410 -23.70 -70.84 12.58
C ALA A 410 -23.75 -70.83 14.12
N SER A 411 -24.48 -69.86 14.70
CA SER A 411 -25.89 -70.01 15.14
C SER A 411 -26.34 -68.87 16.05
N SER A 412 -27.54 -68.33 15.78
CA SER A 412 -28.48 -67.66 16.69
C SER A 412 -28.05 -66.47 17.58
N ASN A 413 -28.86 -65.41 17.48
CA ASN A 413 -29.04 -64.24 18.34
C ASN A 413 -28.12 -63.03 18.06
N LEU A 414 -28.73 -61.99 17.46
CA LEU A 414 -28.21 -60.62 17.49
C LEU A 414 -28.26 -60.05 18.92
N PRO A 415 -27.19 -59.38 19.35
CA PRO A 415 -27.32 -58.12 20.06
C PRO A 415 -26.60 -56.98 19.31
N SER A 416 -26.93 -55.75 19.73
CA SER A 416 -26.60 -54.49 19.10
C SER A 416 -25.11 -54.27 18.80
N ILE A 417 -24.87 -53.61 17.66
CA ILE A 417 -23.55 -53.19 17.11
C ILE A 417 -22.73 -52.33 18.11
N GLY A 418 -23.36 -51.80 19.17
CA GLY A 418 -22.69 -50.98 20.19
C GLY A 418 -21.77 -51.71 21.16
N SER A 419 -21.86 -53.03 21.31
CA SER A 419 -21.04 -53.76 22.31
C SER A 419 -19.71 -54.32 21.74
N ALA A 420 -19.62 -54.56 20.43
CA ALA A 420 -18.42 -55.13 19.81
C ALA A 420 -17.24 -54.13 19.67
N LEU A 421 -17.53 -52.83 19.69
CA LEU A 421 -16.53 -51.75 19.62
C LEU A 421 -15.88 -51.45 20.97
N PHE A 422 -16.50 -51.86 22.09
CA PHE A 422 -16.01 -51.57 23.44
C PHE A 422 -14.95 -52.58 23.91
N GLU A 423 -14.99 -53.84 23.45
CA GLU A 423 -14.02 -54.88 23.84
C GLU A 423 -12.74 -54.90 22.98
N SER A 424 -12.75 -54.30 21.77
CA SER A 424 -11.56 -54.30 20.89
C SER A 424 -10.54 -53.19 21.20
N LEU A 425 -10.82 -52.31 22.18
CA LEU A 425 -9.94 -51.19 22.55
C LEU A 425 -9.19 -51.37 23.87
N GLN A 426 -9.30 -52.53 24.52
CA GLN A 426 -8.45 -52.87 25.67
C GLN A 426 -7.25 -53.72 25.24
N THR A 427 -6.25 -53.07 24.64
CA THR A 427 -4.86 -53.55 24.74
C THR A 427 -3.97 -52.38 25.17
N PRO A 428 -2.96 -52.62 26.03
CA PRO A 428 -2.24 -51.54 26.68
C PRO A 428 -1.13 -51.05 25.75
N ASP A 429 -1.36 -49.95 25.06
CA ASP A 429 -0.36 -48.88 25.02
C ASP A 429 -0.93 -47.59 24.42
N HIS A 430 -0.72 -46.51 25.18
CA HIS A 430 -0.89 -45.10 24.82
C HIS A 430 -2.27 -44.65 24.28
N SER A 431 -3.21 -44.46 25.21
CA SER A 431 -4.34 -43.54 25.01
C SER A 431 -4.52 -42.68 26.26
N ARG A 432 -4.38 -41.35 26.12
CA ARG A 432 -4.70 -40.37 27.18
C ARG A 432 -6.18 -40.02 27.08
N CYS A 433 -6.95 -40.32 28.12
CA CYS A 433 -8.31 -39.84 28.28
C CYS A 433 -8.26 -38.44 28.90
N ILE A 434 -8.85 -37.43 28.26
CA ILE A 434 -9.02 -36.08 28.83
C ILE A 434 -10.52 -35.87 29.02
N THR A 435 -10.97 -35.89 30.27
CA THR A 435 -12.31 -35.43 30.66
C THR A 435 -12.27 -33.92 30.82
N CYS A 436 -13.05 -33.21 30.00
CA CYS A 436 -13.31 -31.79 30.18
C CYS A 436 -14.62 -31.63 30.96
N ASP A 437 -14.53 -31.20 32.21
CA ASP A 437 -15.70 -30.79 32.99
C ASP A 437 -16.16 -29.41 32.51
N ILE A 438 -17.25 -29.36 31.75
CA ILE A 438 -17.99 -28.12 31.49
C ILE A 438 -19.25 -28.18 32.34
N PRO A 439 -19.48 -27.24 33.26
CA PRO A 439 -20.71 -27.21 34.03
C PRO A 439 -21.83 -26.66 33.14
N THR A 440 -22.85 -27.48 32.88
CA THR A 440 -24.13 -27.00 32.34
C THR A 440 -25.26 -27.42 33.26
N GLU A 441 -26.05 -26.44 33.66
CA GLU A 441 -27.34 -26.63 34.31
C GLU A 441 -28.27 -27.47 33.42
N GLU A 442 -28.91 -28.44 34.07
CA GLU A 442 -30.08 -29.23 33.67
C GLU A 442 -30.04 -30.06 32.34
N ASP A 443 -29.96 -31.38 32.56
CA ASP A 443 -30.39 -32.51 31.73
C ASP A 443 -30.09 -32.52 30.22
N ARG A 444 -28.84 -32.90 29.87
CA ARG A 444 -28.50 -33.56 28.59
C ARG A 444 -27.40 -34.63 28.79
N PRO A 445 -27.35 -35.70 27.97
CA PRO A 445 -26.34 -36.74 28.10
C PRO A 445 -24.94 -36.21 27.79
N SER A 446 -23.96 -36.64 28.57
CA SER A 446 -22.56 -36.25 28.49
C SER A 446 -21.89 -36.78 27.21
N ASN A 447 -21.27 -35.89 26.43
CA ASN A 447 -20.48 -36.27 25.25
C ASN A 447 -19.13 -36.85 25.68
N THR A 448 -18.78 -38.03 25.16
CA THR A 448 -17.43 -38.60 25.34
C THR A 448 -16.61 -38.36 24.08
N VAL A 449 -15.44 -37.77 24.23
CA VAL A 449 -14.50 -37.53 23.13
C VAL A 449 -13.30 -38.46 23.30
N LEU A 450 -13.05 -39.30 22.30
CA LEU A 450 -11.84 -40.11 22.22
C LEU A 450 -10.94 -39.56 21.11
N VAL A 451 -9.66 -39.37 21.45
CA VAL A 451 -8.63 -38.90 20.52
C VAL A 451 -7.56 -39.96 20.41
N LYS A 452 -7.29 -40.43 19.19
CA LYS A 452 -6.15 -41.26 18.86
C LYS A 452 -5.63 -40.88 17.47
N ASP A 453 -4.32 -40.66 17.37
CA ASP A 453 -3.58 -40.39 16.13
C ASP A 453 -4.25 -39.34 15.21
N ASP A 454 -4.44 -38.13 15.74
CA ASP A 454 -4.98 -36.94 15.05
C ASP A 454 -6.43 -37.05 14.51
N ILE A 455 -7.17 -38.11 14.88
CA ILE A 455 -8.58 -38.26 14.57
C ILE A 455 -9.41 -38.04 15.84
N THR A 456 -10.27 -37.01 15.81
CA THR A 456 -11.27 -36.76 16.85
C THR A 456 -12.59 -37.39 16.42
N VAL A 457 -13.08 -38.36 17.18
CA VAL A 457 -14.42 -38.94 16.98
C VAL A 457 -15.33 -38.47 18.12
N CYS A 458 -16.37 -37.69 17.76
CA CYS A 458 -17.45 -37.35 18.68
C CYS A 458 -18.57 -38.38 18.53
N VAL A 459 -18.86 -39.12 19.59
CA VAL A 459 -20.04 -39.98 19.65
C VAL A 459 -21.14 -39.19 20.35
N LEU A 460 -22.18 -38.81 19.58
CA LEU A 460 -23.43 -38.30 20.12
C LEU A 460 -24.29 -39.49 20.53
N GLN A 461 -24.70 -39.56 21.79
CA GLN A 461 -25.71 -40.51 22.27
C GLN A 461 -27.12 -39.99 22.03
#